data_AF-A0A453K0R0-F1
#
_entry.id   AF-A0A453K0R0-F1
#
_cell.length_a   1.000
_cell.length_b   1.000
_cell.length_c   1.000
_cell.angle_alpha   90.00
_cell.angle_beta   90.00
_cell.angle_gamma   90.00
#
_symmetry.space_group_name_H-M   'P 1'
#
loop_
_entity.id
_entity.type
_entity.pdbx_description
1 polymer ?
#
loop_
_entity_poly.entity_id
_entity_poly.type
_entity_poly.pdbx_seq_one_letter_code
_entity_poly.pdbx_strand_id
1 'polypeptide(L)'
;MIRNHASGWLPEMRKDDYAVVEMSSLTTWMKGGLDYIVLKSLDTSGIRIISSVLGQSIALDLYLRQVDDMVEEFTEISRIMEKTGDCTMKRKKLFQLMGKANSNLADVIIRLG
;
A
#
# COMPACT_ATOMS: atom_id res chain seq x y z
N MET A 1 12.08 5.77 -26.34
CA MET A 1 11.80 6.94 -25.49
C MET A 1 12.16 6.71 -24.02
N ILE A 2 12.11 5.49 -23.46
CA ILE A 2 12.42 5.23 -22.03
C ILE A 2 13.92 5.16 -21.71
N ARG A 3 14.77 4.73 -22.66
CA ARG A 3 16.25 4.65 -22.47
C ARG A 3 16.92 5.99 -22.11
N ASN A 4 16.30 7.12 -22.46
CA ASN A 4 16.89 8.46 -22.24
C ASN A 4 16.53 9.05 -20.86
N HIS A 5 15.64 8.42 -20.09
CA HIS A 5 15.15 8.96 -18.80
C HIS A 5 15.54 8.09 -17.60
N ALA A 6 16.26 6.99 -17.81
CA ALA A 6 16.70 6.06 -16.76
C ALA A 6 18.24 5.97 -16.67
N SER A 7 18.96 7.04 -17.02
CA SER A 7 20.43 7.08 -17.04
C SER A 7 21.07 7.49 -15.70
N GLY A 8 20.28 7.72 -14.65
CA GLY A 8 20.79 7.95 -13.31
C GLY A 8 21.06 6.62 -12.60
N TRP A 9 22.30 6.39 -12.16
CA TRP A 9 22.55 5.38 -11.13
C TRP A 9 21.74 5.80 -9.90
N LEU A 10 20.73 4.99 -9.56
CA LEU A 10 20.02 5.17 -8.31
C LEU A 10 21.05 5.02 -7.18
N PRO A 11 21.18 5.99 -6.27
CA PRO A 11 21.92 5.79 -5.03
C PRO A 11 21.35 4.55 -4.36
N GLU A 12 22.22 3.70 -3.78
CA GLU A 12 21.90 2.48 -3.04
C GLU A 12 20.39 2.29 -2.76
N MET A 13 19.78 1.33 -3.46
CA MET A 13 18.37 0.98 -3.29
C MET A 13 18.05 0.86 -1.79
N ARG A 14 16.97 1.51 -1.35
CA ARG A 14 16.54 1.31 0.04
C ARG A 14 16.13 -0.14 0.18
N LYS A 15 16.45 -0.72 1.34
CA LYS A 15 16.28 -2.14 1.65
C LYS A 15 14.82 -2.65 1.56
N ASP A 16 13.86 -1.73 1.42
CA ASP A 16 12.42 -2.01 1.35
C ASP A 16 11.82 -1.84 -0.07
N ASP A 17 12.64 -1.57 -1.09
CA ASP A 17 12.16 -1.34 -2.46
C ASP A 17 12.07 -2.65 -3.26
N TYR A 18 10.94 -2.90 -3.92
CA TYR A 18 10.78 -4.03 -4.85
C TYR A 18 11.43 -3.71 -6.22
N ALA A 19 12.40 -4.52 -6.65
CA ALA A 19 13.14 -4.28 -7.89
C ALA A 19 12.54 -4.98 -9.12
N VAL A 20 12.56 -4.29 -10.26
CA VAL A 20 12.24 -4.87 -11.57
C VAL A 20 13.45 -4.70 -12.48
N VAL A 21 14.07 -5.81 -12.90
CA VAL A 21 15.34 -5.81 -13.63
C VAL A 21 15.17 -6.49 -14.99
N GLU A 22 15.69 -5.88 -16.05
CA GLU A 22 15.77 -6.50 -17.37
C GLU A 22 17.13 -7.19 -17.56
N MET A 23 17.14 -8.46 -17.99
CA MET A 23 18.33 -9.25 -18.25
C MET A 23 18.13 -10.15 -19.48
N SER A 24 18.61 -9.72 -20.64
CA SER A 24 18.42 -10.42 -21.92
C SER A 24 19.06 -11.81 -21.99
N SER A 25 20.12 -12.04 -21.21
CA SER A 25 20.80 -13.33 -21.10
C SER A 25 20.08 -14.34 -20.20
N LEU A 26 18.93 -13.99 -19.63
CA LEU A 26 18.14 -14.91 -18.82
C LEU A 26 17.68 -16.11 -19.68
N THR A 27 17.94 -17.32 -19.18
CA THR A 27 17.58 -18.56 -19.86
C THR A 27 16.06 -18.76 -19.87
N THR A 28 15.41 -18.42 -18.76
CA THR A 28 13.94 -18.40 -18.62
C THR A 28 13.36 -17.03 -19.02
N TRP A 29 12.03 -16.95 -19.13
CA TRP A 29 11.32 -15.70 -19.41
C TRP A 29 11.37 -14.72 -18.22
N MET A 30 11.35 -15.26 -17.00
CA MET A 30 11.43 -14.49 -15.76
C MET A 30 12.07 -15.31 -14.63
N LYS A 31 12.53 -14.61 -13.59
CA LYS A 31 12.96 -15.17 -12.31
C LYS A 31 12.53 -14.24 -11.18
N GLY A 32 11.70 -14.72 -10.26
CA GLY A 32 11.25 -13.97 -9.08
C GLY A 32 12.12 -14.24 -7.85
N GLY A 33 12.20 -13.24 -6.98
CA GLY A 33 12.71 -13.29 -5.60
C GLY A 33 11.72 -12.63 -4.64
N LEU A 34 12.10 -12.50 -3.36
CA LEU A 34 11.25 -11.90 -2.32
C LEU A 34 10.98 -10.41 -2.61
N ASP A 35 12.01 -9.71 -3.05
CA ASP A 35 12.11 -8.26 -3.21
C ASP A 35 12.46 -7.86 -4.65
N TYR A 36 12.42 -8.80 -5.61
CA TYR A 36 12.71 -8.49 -7.00
C TYR A 36 12.05 -9.43 -8.01
N ILE A 37 11.99 -8.97 -9.25
CA ILE A 37 11.76 -9.80 -10.44
C ILE A 37 12.77 -9.44 -11.53
N VAL A 38 13.36 -10.47 -12.14
CA VAL A 38 14.20 -10.35 -13.33
C VAL A 38 13.42 -10.83 -14.54
N LEU A 39 13.39 -10.04 -15.61
CA LEU A 39 12.67 -10.30 -16.85
C LEU A 39 13.65 -10.39 -18.02
N LYS A 40 13.42 -11.30 -18.95
CA LYS A 40 14.25 -11.42 -20.15
C LYS A 40 14.17 -10.20 -21.06
N SER A 41 13.00 -9.58 -21.13
CA SER A 41 12.75 -8.33 -21.83
C SER A 41 11.64 -7.56 -21.13
N LEU A 42 11.74 -6.23 -21.08
CA LEU A 42 10.74 -5.36 -20.45
C LEU A 42 10.39 -4.20 -21.39
N ASP A 43 9.15 -4.20 -21.89
CA ASP A 43 8.61 -3.12 -22.70
C ASP A 43 7.70 -2.17 -21.89
N THR A 44 7.21 -1.11 -22.54
CA THR A 44 6.32 -0.12 -21.90
C THR A 44 5.03 -0.74 -21.37
N SER A 45 4.51 -1.79 -22.02
CA SER A 45 3.29 -2.47 -21.58
C SER A 45 3.56 -3.27 -20.30
N GLY A 46 4.68 -4.00 -20.27
CA GLY A 46 5.16 -4.71 -19.09
C GLY A 46 5.39 -3.77 -17.91
N ILE A 47 6.02 -2.61 -18.14
CA ILE A 47 6.18 -1.57 -17.10
C ILE A 47 4.81 -1.15 -16.57
N ARG A 48 3.86 -0.83 -17.44
CA ARG A 48 2.53 -0.39 -17.02
C ARG A 48 1.81 -1.45 -16.18
N ILE A 49 1.86 -2.71 -16.59
CA ILE A 49 1.22 -3.82 -15.88
C ILE A 49 1.85 -3.99 -14.49
N ILE A 50 3.18 -4.07 -14.42
CA ILE A 50 3.89 -4.28 -13.16
C ILE A 50 3.68 -3.10 -12.21
N SER A 51 3.80 -1.87 -12.72
CA SER A 51 3.53 -0.67 -11.93
C SER A 51 2.08 -0.60 -11.42
N SER A 52 1.12 -1.05 -12.22
CA SER A 52 -0.29 -1.11 -11.80
C SER A 52 -0.48 -2.09 -10.65
N VAL A 53 0.09 -3.30 -10.74
CA VAL A 53 -0.02 -4.32 -9.69
C VAL A 53 0.67 -3.85 -8.41
N LEU A 54 1.92 -3.37 -8.50
CA LEU A 54 2.65 -2.87 -7.33
C LEU A 54 1.96 -1.67 -6.68
N GLY A 55 1.46 -0.72 -7.48
CA GLY A 55 0.71 0.43 -6.98
C GLY A 55 -0.57 0.02 -6.25
N GLN A 56 -1.28 -0.99 -6.76
CA GLN A 56 -2.46 -1.55 -6.10
C GLN A 56 -2.12 -2.26 -4.80
N SER A 57 -1.03 -3.03 -4.76
CA SER A 57 -0.56 -3.69 -3.53
C SER A 57 -0.22 -2.69 -2.44
N ILE A 58 0.47 -1.60 -2.78
CA ILE A 58 0.80 -0.51 -1.83
C ILE A 58 -0.48 0.19 -1.36
N ALA A 59 -1.41 0.50 -2.27
CA ALA A 59 -2.67 1.14 -1.93
C ALA A 59 -3.51 0.27 -0.97
N LEU A 60 -3.46 -1.06 -1.15
CA LEU A 60 -4.12 -2.01 -0.26
C LEU A 60 -3.47 -2.06 1.13
N ASP A 61 -2.13 -2.13 1.21
CA ASP A 61 -1.39 -2.12 2.47
C ASP A 61 -1.69 -0.85 3.30
N LEU A 62 -1.70 0.33 2.65
CA LEU A 62 -2.07 1.59 3.29
C LEU A 62 -3.52 1.61 3.77
N TYR A 63 -4.44 0.98 3.03
CA TYR A 63 -5.83 0.87 3.44
C TYR A 63 -5.98 -0.05 4.66
N LEU A 64 -5.31 -1.21 4.66
CA LEU A 64 -5.32 -2.15 5.79
C LEU A 64 -4.82 -1.48 7.07
N ARG A 65 -3.69 -0.76 7.01
CA ARG A 65 -3.16 0.00 8.16
C ARG A 65 -4.17 1.02 8.69
N GLN A 66 -4.85 1.74 7.80
CA GLN A 66 -5.87 2.71 8.22
C GLN A 66 -7.04 2.05 8.95
N VAL A 67 -7.47 0.87 8.50
CA VAL A 67 -8.53 0.09 9.15
C VAL A 67 -8.05 -0.45 10.50
N ASP A 68 -6.85 -1.05 10.56
CA ASP A 68 -6.29 -1.60 11.80
C ASP A 68 -6.15 -0.52 12.89
N ASP A 69 -5.56 0.63 12.56
CA ASP A 69 -5.45 1.78 13.46
C ASP A 69 -6.81 2.22 14.00
N MET A 70 -7.84 2.22 13.14
CA MET A 70 -9.20 2.60 13.53
C MET A 70 -9.81 1.56 14.47
N VAL A 71 -9.65 0.27 14.17
CA VAL A 71 -10.16 -0.84 15.00
C VAL A 71 -9.49 -0.83 16.37
N GLU A 72 -8.18 -0.63 16.44
CA GLU A 72 -7.45 -0.52 17.70
C GLU A 72 -8.00 0.63 18.56
N GLU A 73 -8.23 1.80 17.96
CA GLU A 73 -8.73 2.98 18.68
C GLU A 73 -10.16 2.77 19.20
N PHE A 74 -11.05 2.18 18.40
CA PHE A 74 -12.40 1.82 18.85
C PHE A 74 -12.38 0.74 19.94
N THR A 75 -11.48 -0.23 19.83
CA THR A 75 -11.35 -1.30 20.82
C THR A 75 -10.95 -0.74 22.19
N GLU A 76 -10.00 0.20 22.22
CA GLU A 76 -9.60 0.85 23.47
C GLU A 76 -10.73 1.71 24.05
N ILE A 77 -11.47 2.43 23.22
CA ILE A 77 -12.65 3.20 23.66
C ILE A 77 -13.70 2.28 24.27
N SER A 78 -14.05 1.19 23.59
CA SER A 78 -15.01 0.20 24.08
C SER A 78 -14.54 -0.40 25.41
N ARG A 79 -13.26 -0.74 25.55
CA ARG A 79 -12.69 -1.30 26.78
C ARG A 79 -12.79 -0.32 27.96
N ILE A 80 -12.53 0.97 27.73
CA ILE A 80 -12.66 2.01 28.77
C ILE A 80 -14.14 2.18 29.13
N MET A 81 -15.00 2.33 28.13
CA MET A 81 -16.44 2.53 28.30
C MET A 81 -17.11 1.36 29.02
N GLU A 82 -16.73 0.12 28.74
CA GLU A 82 -17.23 -1.08 29.46
C GLU A 82 -16.91 -1.03 30.96
N LYS A 83 -15.78 -0.44 31.34
CA LYS A 83 -15.36 -0.34 32.75
C LYS A 83 -15.98 0.83 33.49
N THR A 84 -16.10 1.98 32.82
CA THR A 84 -16.52 3.25 33.44
C THR A 84 -18.01 3.53 33.27
N GLY A 85 -18.65 2.94 32.26
CA GLY A 85 -20.00 3.28 31.83
C GLY A 85 -20.10 4.64 31.11
N ASP A 86 -18.97 5.34 30.91
CA ASP A 86 -18.91 6.64 30.24
C ASP A 86 -17.81 6.68 29.18
N CYS A 87 -18.08 7.36 28.07
CA CYS A 87 -17.16 7.56 26.97
C CYS A 87 -16.68 9.01 26.96
N THR A 88 -15.71 9.33 27.81
CA THR A 88 -15.12 10.68 27.84
C THR A 88 -14.02 10.82 26.79
N MET A 89 -14.18 11.74 25.82
CA MET A 89 -13.12 12.07 24.86
C MET A 89 -13.16 13.54 24.39
N LYS A 90 -12.05 14.03 23.85
CA LYS A 90 -11.99 15.37 23.27
C LYS A 90 -12.86 15.45 22.01
N ARG A 91 -13.68 16.49 21.88
CA ARG A 91 -14.53 16.75 20.71
C ARG A 91 -13.78 16.61 19.37
N LYS A 92 -12.56 17.15 19.26
CA LYS A 92 -11.73 17.03 18.04
C LYS A 92 -11.44 15.57 17.69
N LYS A 93 -11.11 14.76 18.69
CA LYS A 93 -10.79 13.33 18.53
C LYS A 93 -12.02 12.55 18.05
N LEU A 94 -13.20 12.87 18.62
CA LEU A 94 -14.48 12.31 18.17
C LEU A 94 -14.72 12.58 16.67
N PHE A 95 -14.58 13.83 16.21
CA PHE A 95 -14.78 14.16 14.80
C PHE A 95 -13.76 13.48 13.88
N GLN A 96 -12.50 13.33 14.30
CA GLN A 96 -11.49 12.63 13.52
C GLN A 96 -11.83 11.13 13.37
N LEU A 97 -12.24 10.49 14.46
CA LEU A 97 -12.68 9.08 14.46
C LEU A 97 -13.89 8.87 13.56
N MET A 98 -14.94 9.69 13.73
CA MET A 98 -16.14 9.62 12.91
C MET A 98 -15.83 9.89 11.42
N GLY A 99 -14.95 10.85 11.13
CA GLY A 99 -14.50 11.15 9.78
C GLY A 99 -13.78 9.97 9.14
N LYS A 100 -12.80 9.37 9.86
CA LYS A 100 -12.04 8.21 9.38
C LYS A 100 -12.96 7.01 9.11
N ALA A 101 -13.89 6.73 10.01
CA ALA A 101 -14.88 5.66 9.83
C ALA A 101 -15.76 5.88 8.59
N ASN A 102 -16.26 7.11 8.40
CA ASN A 102 -17.10 7.45 7.25
C ASN A 102 -16.33 7.38 5.92
N SER A 103 -15.09 7.86 5.88
CA SER A 103 -14.23 7.75 4.71
C SER A 103 -13.95 6.30 4.35
N ASN A 104 -13.65 5.45 5.34
CA ASN A 104 -13.42 4.02 5.12
C ASN A 104 -14.68 3.31 4.57
N LEU A 105 -15.87 3.64 5.07
CA LEU A 105 -17.13 3.11 4.54
C LEU A 105 -17.39 3.58 3.10
N ALA A 106 -17.16 4.84 2.80
CA ALA A 106 -17.30 5.38 1.45
C ALA A 106 -16.36 4.65 0.46
N ASP A 107 -15.11 4.40 0.86
CA ASP A 107 -14.14 3.66 0.06
C ASP A 107 -14.58 2.22 -0.21
N VAL A 108 -15.18 1.53 0.78
CA VAL A 108 -15.75 0.18 0.59
C VAL A 108 -16.90 0.20 -0.40
N ILE A 109 -17.81 1.18 -0.29
CA ILE A 109 -18.96 1.33 -1.18
C ILE A 109 -18.49 1.56 -2.63
N ILE A 110 -17.51 2.44 -2.83
CA ILE A 110 -16.97 2.74 -4.17
C ILE A 110 -16.29 1.50 -4.79
N ARG A 111 -15.66 0.64 -3.97
CA ARG A 111 -14.94 -0.54 -4.46
C ARG A 111 -15.82 -1.77 -4.69
N LEU A 112 -16.96 -1.87 -3.99
CA LEU A 112 -17.91 -2.98 -4.11
C LEU A 112 -19.11 -2.68 -5.03
N GLY A 113 -19.33 -1.41 -5.38
CA GLY A 113 -20.41 -0.93 -6.24
C GLY A 113 -20.08 -0.95 -7.73
#